data_AF-A0A9E3CRK2-F1
#
_entry.id   AF-A0A9E3CRK2-F1
#
_cell.length_a   1.000
_cell.length_b   1.000
_cell.length_c   1.000
_cell.angle_alpha   90.00
_cell.angle_beta   90.00
_cell.angle_gamma   90.00
#
_symmetry.space_group_name_H-M   'P 1'
#
loop_
_entity.id
_entity.type
_entity.pdbx_description
1 polymer ?
#
loop_
_entity_poly.entity_id
_entity_poly.type
_entity_poly.pdbx_seq_one_letter_code
_entity_poly.pdbx_strand_id
1 'polypeptide(L)'
;MPYVGQIEIFGFNFAPSGWAICAGQLLSIDQNRELFSVIGTTFGGNGLTTFALPDMRGCTPIGQGKGAGLTPRPMGSPVAGEETHSVLVTETPFHAHNGALRARYDDNTGGNSYIPDKTMVLA
;
A
#
# COMPACT_ATOMS: atom_id res chain seq x y z
N MET A 1 -2.80 -15.31 -26.10
CA MET A 1 -3.25 -16.40 -25.20
C MET A 1 -2.58 -16.13 -23.87
N PRO A 2 -3.28 -16.18 -22.72
CA PRO A 2 -2.64 -16.02 -21.42
C PRO A 2 -1.63 -17.14 -21.18
N TYR A 3 -0.57 -16.85 -20.42
CA TYR A 3 0.39 -17.87 -19.99
C TYR A 3 -0.13 -18.60 -18.75
N VAL A 4 0.19 -19.89 -18.62
CA VAL A 4 -0.09 -20.65 -17.39
C VAL A 4 0.66 -20.00 -16.22
N GLY A 5 -0.04 -19.69 -15.14
CA GLY A 5 0.51 -18.98 -13.98
C GLY A 5 0.49 -17.45 -14.09
N GLN A 6 -0.07 -16.88 -15.17
CA GLN A 6 -0.32 -15.44 -15.27
C GLN A 6 -1.30 -14.99 -14.16
N ILE A 7 -0.98 -13.87 -13.52
CA ILE A 7 -1.84 -13.19 -12.56
C ILE A 7 -2.33 -11.90 -13.21
N GLU A 8 -3.65 -11.67 -13.17
CA GLU A 8 -4.29 -10.50 -13.75
C GLU A 8 -5.37 -9.97 -12.81
N ILE A 9 -5.55 -8.64 -12.82
CA ILE A 9 -6.55 -7.95 -12.01
C ILE A 9 -7.81 -7.80 -12.86
N PHE A 10 -8.93 -8.32 -12.35
CA PHE A 10 -10.23 -8.21 -13.00
C PHE A 10 -11.14 -7.22 -12.27
N GLY A 11 -12.01 -6.55 -13.03
CA GLY A 11 -13.03 -5.64 -12.49
C GLY A 11 -14.33 -6.34 -12.06
N PHE A 12 -14.39 -7.68 -12.12
CA PHE A 12 -15.56 -8.50 -11.79
C PHE A 12 -15.22 -9.51 -10.69
N ASN A 13 -16.24 -10.12 -10.07
CA ASN A 13 -16.12 -10.92 -8.85
C ASN A 13 -16.11 -12.45 -9.06
N PHE A 14 -15.85 -12.93 -10.27
CA PHE A 14 -15.79 -14.35 -10.60
C PHE A 14 -14.52 -14.66 -11.42
N ALA A 15 -14.06 -15.92 -11.39
CA ALA A 15 -13.00 -16.37 -12.27
C ALA A 15 -13.58 -16.80 -13.63
N PRO A 16 -13.12 -16.23 -14.75
CA PRO A 16 -13.51 -16.69 -16.08
C PRO A 16 -13.04 -18.13 -16.32
N SER A 17 -13.55 -18.77 -17.38
CA SER A 17 -13.10 -20.11 -17.77
C SER A 17 -11.58 -20.12 -17.99
N GLY A 18 -10.89 -21.10 -17.37
CA GLY A 18 -9.44 -21.22 -17.41
C GLY A 18 -8.70 -20.40 -16.35
N TRP A 19 -9.40 -19.65 -15.49
CA TRP A 19 -8.82 -18.88 -14.39
C TRP A 19 -9.28 -19.40 -13.03
N ALA A 20 -8.51 -19.06 -12.01
CA ALA A 20 -8.86 -19.27 -10.61
C ALA A 20 -8.61 -17.97 -9.82
N ILE A 21 -9.43 -17.73 -8.79
CA ILE A 21 -9.25 -16.56 -7.90
C ILE A 21 -8.01 -16.81 -7.04
N CYS A 22 -7.13 -15.82 -6.90
CA CYS A 22 -5.98 -15.89 -5.97
C CYS A 22 -6.43 -15.66 -4.52
N ALA A 23 -7.05 -16.67 -3.91
CA ALA A 23 -7.59 -16.65 -2.54
C ALA A 23 -6.99 -17.73 -1.62
N GLY A 24 -5.80 -18.23 -1.93
CA GLY A 24 -5.09 -19.18 -1.06
C GLY A 24 -5.61 -20.62 -1.07
N GLN A 25 -6.55 -20.98 -1.97
CA GLN A 25 -7.12 -22.33 -1.96
C GLN A 25 -6.11 -23.41 -2.37
N LEU A 26 -6.28 -24.61 -1.81
CA LEU A 26 -5.57 -25.82 -2.22
C LEU A 26 -6.21 -26.42 -3.47
N LEU A 27 -5.39 -26.76 -4.46
CA LEU A 27 -5.78 -27.43 -5.68
C LEU A 27 -5.10 -28.80 -5.79
N SER A 28 -5.78 -29.74 -6.46
CA SER A 28 -5.21 -31.04 -6.80
C SER A 28 -4.12 -30.88 -7.87
N ILE A 29 -2.96 -31.49 -7.64
CA ILE A 29 -1.84 -31.53 -8.60
C ILE A 29 -2.27 -32.29 -9.86
N ASP A 30 -2.96 -33.43 -9.72
CA ASP A 30 -3.35 -34.28 -10.84
C ASP A 30 -4.25 -33.55 -11.85
N GLN A 31 -5.11 -32.66 -11.35
CA GLN A 31 -6.02 -31.87 -12.17
C GLN A 31 -5.38 -30.59 -12.74
N ASN A 32 -4.26 -30.13 -12.18
CA ASN A 32 -3.65 -28.83 -12.51
C ASN A 32 -2.13 -28.95 -12.71
N ARG A 33 -1.68 -30.01 -13.38
CA ARG A 33 -0.24 -30.32 -13.52
C ARG A 33 0.57 -29.21 -14.17
N GLU A 34 0.01 -28.54 -15.18
CA GLU A 34 0.69 -27.41 -15.85
C GLU A 34 0.92 -26.25 -14.88
N LEU A 35 -0.11 -25.87 -14.11
CA LEU A 35 0.02 -24.78 -13.13
C LEU A 35 0.99 -25.16 -12.01
N PHE A 36 0.92 -26.39 -11.51
CA PHE A 36 1.86 -26.90 -10.51
C PHE A 36 3.31 -26.88 -11.02
N SER A 37 3.55 -27.18 -12.30
CA SER A 37 4.91 -27.12 -12.87
C SER A 37 5.52 -25.72 -12.87
N VAL A 38 4.68 -24.68 -12.83
CA VAL A 38 5.11 -23.27 -12.81
C VAL A 38 5.29 -22.74 -11.39
N ILE A 39 4.32 -22.96 -10.50
CA ILE A 39 4.31 -22.33 -9.16
C ILE A 39 4.70 -23.28 -8.01
N GLY A 40 4.77 -24.58 -8.27
CA GLY A 40 5.12 -25.60 -7.29
C GLY A 40 4.32 -25.48 -6.00
N THR A 41 5.02 -25.60 -4.86
CA THR A 41 4.47 -25.43 -3.51
C THR A 41 4.80 -24.08 -2.89
N THR A 42 5.19 -23.08 -3.70
CA THR A 42 5.64 -21.77 -3.21
C THR A 42 4.64 -21.10 -2.27
N PHE A 43 3.34 -21.33 -2.49
CA PHE A 43 2.26 -20.75 -1.68
C PHE A 43 1.65 -21.74 -0.67
N GLY A 44 2.17 -22.97 -0.59
CA GLY A 44 1.71 -24.02 0.31
C GLY A 44 1.23 -25.30 -0.38
N GLY A 45 0.54 -26.14 0.38
CA GLY A 45 0.16 -27.50 0.00
C GLY A 45 1.25 -28.53 0.34
N ASN A 46 0.95 -29.81 0.08
CA ASN A 46 1.83 -30.92 0.47
C ASN A 46 2.83 -31.32 -0.63
N GLY A 47 2.70 -30.80 -1.85
CA GLY A 47 3.58 -31.11 -2.98
C GLY A 47 3.47 -32.53 -3.53
N LEU A 48 2.57 -33.35 -2.97
CA LEU A 48 2.34 -34.74 -3.38
C LEU A 48 1.00 -34.90 -4.09
N THR A 49 -0.05 -34.38 -3.47
CA THR A 49 -1.42 -34.41 -4.00
C THR A 49 -2.01 -33.01 -4.19
N THR A 50 -1.48 -32.02 -3.46
CA THR A 50 -2.02 -30.66 -3.45
C THR A 50 -0.92 -29.60 -3.45
N PHE A 51 -1.27 -28.44 -4.02
CA PHE A 51 -0.51 -27.19 -3.94
C PHE A 51 -1.48 -26.04 -3.70
N ALA A 52 -1.00 -24.94 -3.14
CA ALA A 52 -1.84 -23.76 -2.91
C ALA A 52 -1.64 -22.69 -4.00
N LEU A 53 -2.71 -21.95 -4.28
CA LEU A 53 -2.63 -20.70 -5.03
C LEU A 53 -2.16 -19.55 -4.12
N PRO A 54 -1.66 -18.43 -4.70
CA PRO A 54 -1.43 -17.22 -3.93
C PRO A 54 -2.73 -16.74 -3.25
N ASP A 55 -2.58 -16.11 -2.09
CA ASP A 55 -3.64 -15.30 -1.47
C ASP A 55 -3.32 -13.82 -1.69
N MET A 56 -4.11 -13.16 -2.54
CA MET A 56 -3.92 -11.75 -2.91
C MET A 56 -5.02 -10.84 -2.38
N ARG A 57 -5.89 -11.34 -1.51
CA ARG A 57 -6.95 -10.52 -0.91
C ARG A 57 -6.31 -9.46 -0.02
N GLY A 58 -6.70 -8.20 -0.20
CA GLY A 58 -6.10 -7.06 0.53
C GLY A 58 -4.64 -6.75 0.15
N CYS A 59 -4.09 -7.39 -0.89
CA CYS A 59 -2.68 -7.27 -1.26
C CYS A 59 -2.51 -6.68 -2.67
N THR A 60 -1.45 -5.89 -2.87
CA THR A 60 -0.99 -5.45 -4.20
C THR A 60 0.27 -6.21 -4.58
N PRO A 61 0.41 -6.70 -5.84
CA PRO A 61 1.64 -7.35 -6.27
C PRO A 61 2.82 -6.38 -6.32
N ILE A 62 3.99 -6.84 -5.88
CA ILE A 62 5.27 -6.13 -6.00
C ILE A 62 6.29 -6.99 -6.75
N GLY A 63 7.29 -6.35 -7.35
CA GLY A 63 8.38 -7.07 -8.03
C GLY A 63 9.17 -7.96 -7.07
N GLN A 64 9.37 -9.21 -7.45
CA GLN A 64 10.22 -10.15 -6.72
C GLN A 64 11.72 -9.84 -6.92
N GLY A 65 12.55 -10.36 -6.01
CA GLY A 65 14.00 -10.31 -6.10
C GLY A 65 14.64 -9.24 -5.21
N LYS A 66 15.92 -8.94 -5.47
CA LYS A 66 16.72 -7.97 -4.71
C LYS A 66 17.22 -6.88 -5.64
N GLY A 67 16.52 -5.76 -5.69
CA GLY A 67 17.01 -4.55 -6.36
C GLY A 67 18.26 -3.99 -5.67
N ALA A 68 19.06 -3.20 -6.38
CA ALA A 68 20.24 -2.56 -5.82
C ALA A 68 19.85 -1.64 -4.64
N GLY A 69 20.41 -1.91 -3.46
CA GLY A 69 20.08 -1.17 -2.23
C GLY A 69 18.71 -1.50 -1.61
N LEU A 70 17.95 -2.45 -2.16
CA LEU A 70 16.63 -2.84 -1.65
C LEU A 70 16.68 -4.13 -0.82
N THR A 71 15.65 -4.31 0.01
CA THR A 71 15.41 -5.57 0.72
C THR A 71 15.00 -6.67 -0.27
N PRO A 72 15.51 -7.91 -0.11
CA PRO A 72 15.07 -9.02 -0.94
C PRO A 72 13.57 -9.32 -0.75
N ARG A 73 12.86 -9.56 -1.85
CA ARG A 73 11.46 -9.98 -1.89
C ARG A 73 11.36 -11.37 -2.53
N PRO A 74 11.49 -12.47 -1.76
CA PRO A 74 11.34 -13.81 -2.31
C PRO A 74 9.87 -14.06 -2.71
N MET A 75 9.65 -14.86 -3.74
CA MET A 75 8.31 -15.28 -4.14
C MET A 75 7.66 -16.09 -3.02
N GLY A 76 6.36 -15.87 -2.76
CA GLY A 76 5.64 -16.53 -1.68
C GLY A 76 5.98 -16.03 -0.28
N SER A 77 6.79 -14.96 -0.16
CA SER A 77 6.99 -14.28 1.12
C SER A 77 5.64 -13.78 1.67
N PRO A 78 5.41 -13.84 2.99
CA PRO A 78 4.23 -13.24 3.60
C PRO A 78 4.09 -11.77 3.21
N VAL A 79 2.86 -11.26 3.31
CA VAL A 79 2.46 -9.90 2.92
C VAL A 79 3.53 -8.88 3.31
N ALA A 80 4.08 -8.21 2.29
CA ALA A 80 5.01 -7.11 2.47
C ALA A 80 4.21 -5.83 2.62
N GLY A 81 4.03 -5.37 3.86
CA GLY A 81 3.31 -4.13 4.16
C GLY A 81 2.11 -4.36 5.08
N GLU A 82 1.28 -3.33 5.22
CA GLU A 82 0.13 -3.30 6.11
C GLU A 82 -1.08 -2.79 5.33
N GLU A 83 -2.23 -3.47 5.43
CA GLU A 83 -3.49 -3.02 4.81
C GLU A 83 -4.00 -1.72 5.45
N THR A 84 -3.73 -1.53 6.74
CA THR A 84 -4.04 -0.32 7.50
C THR A 84 -2.79 0.11 8.26
N HIS A 85 -2.28 1.30 7.96
CA HIS A 85 -1.06 1.83 8.54
C HIS A 85 -1.25 3.29 8.98
N SER A 86 -0.91 3.58 10.25
CA SER A 86 -0.91 4.94 10.78
C SER A 86 0.47 5.54 10.63
N VAL A 87 0.60 6.53 9.74
CA VAL A 87 1.87 7.19 9.45
C VAL A 87 2.43 7.88 10.69
N LEU A 88 3.65 7.51 11.07
CA LEU A 88 4.42 8.12 12.15
C LEU A 88 5.21 9.34 11.63
N VAL A 89 5.55 10.27 12.53
CA VAL A 89 6.40 11.43 12.19
C VAL A 89 7.74 10.99 11.58
N THR A 90 8.30 9.88 12.06
CA THR A 90 9.55 9.28 11.57
C THR A 90 9.46 8.73 10.14
N GLU A 91 8.26 8.54 9.61
CA GLU A 91 8.02 8.07 8.24
C GLU A 91 7.78 9.24 7.28
N THR A 92 7.76 10.48 7.80
CA THR A 92 7.74 11.70 7.00
C THR A 92 9.12 12.33 6.97
N PRO A 93 9.55 12.93 5.85
CA PRO A 93 10.73 13.78 5.84
C PRO A 93 10.58 14.92 6.86
N PHE A 94 11.67 15.28 7.53
CA PHE A 94 11.69 16.47 8.37
C PHE A 94 11.31 17.69 7.54
N HIS A 95 10.25 18.38 7.95
CA HIS A 95 9.74 19.56 7.26
C HIS A 95 9.30 20.62 8.28
N ALA A 96 9.40 21.89 7.88
CA ALA A 96 9.04 23.05 8.70
C ALA A 96 8.18 24.02 7.88
N HIS A 97 7.18 24.61 8.52
CA HIS A 97 6.33 25.64 7.93
C HIS A 97 6.68 27.02 8.48
N ASN A 98 7.44 27.79 7.72
CA ASN A 98 7.82 29.16 8.12
C ASN A 98 6.71 30.14 7.72
N GLY A 99 5.62 30.14 8.48
CA GLY A 99 4.52 31.11 8.33
C GLY A 99 4.77 32.37 9.15
N ALA A 100 5.01 33.51 8.49
CA ALA A 100 4.89 34.80 9.17
C ALA A 100 3.41 35.20 9.23
N LEU A 101 2.81 35.15 10.42
CA LEU A 101 1.51 35.78 10.65
C LEU A 101 1.69 37.30 10.50
N ARG A 102 1.25 37.84 9.36
CA ARG A 102 1.12 39.29 9.20
C ARG A 102 -0.29 39.66 9.61
N ALA A 103 -0.45 40.17 10.83
CA ALA A 103 -1.65 40.90 11.18
C ALA A 103 -1.67 42.17 10.33
N ARG A 104 -2.52 42.19 9.29
CA ARG A 104 -2.88 43.44 8.64
C ARG A 104 -3.88 44.10 9.58
N TYR A 105 -3.46 45.20 10.21
CA TYR A 105 -4.43 46.15 10.71
C TYR A 105 -4.94 46.84 9.44
N ASP A 106 -6.12 46.43 8.97
CA ASP A 106 -6.84 47.16 7.95
C ASP A 106 -7.68 48.21 8.68
N ASP A 107 -7.06 49.33 9.03
CA ASP A 107 -7.77 50.53 9.46
C ASP A 107 -8.56 51.05 8.25
N ASN A 108 -9.74 50.47 8.02
CA ASN A 108 -10.72 50.95 7.06
C ASN A 108 -11.45 52.20 7.61
N THR A 109 -10.68 53.11 8.19
CA THR A 109 -11.13 54.39 8.71
C THR A 109 -10.07 55.41 8.31
N GLY A 110 -10.35 56.16 7.24
CA GLY A 110 -9.66 57.41 6.98
C GLY A 110 -9.87 58.34 8.19
N GLY A 111 -8.95 58.34 9.14
CA GLY A 111 -9.07 59.10 10.37
C GLY A 111 -8.10 58.67 11.45
N ASN A 112 -7.00 59.42 11.53
CA ASN A 112 -6.09 59.62 12.67
C ASN A 112 -5.69 58.40 13.52
N SER A 113 -4.43 57.99 13.39
CA SER A 113 -3.76 57.00 14.25
C SER A 113 -3.82 57.42 15.73
N TYR A 114 -4.77 56.86 16.48
CA TYR A 114 -4.77 56.97 17.93
C TYR A 114 -3.79 55.94 18.49
N ILE A 115 -2.55 56.36 18.73
CA ILE A 115 -1.63 55.62 19.59
C ILE A 115 -2.12 55.86 21.02
N PRO A 116 -2.69 54.85 21.71
CA PRO A 116 -3.11 55.03 23.09
C PRO A 116 -1.87 55.34 23.92
N ASP A 117 -1.95 56.36 24.78
CA ASP A 117 -0.86 56.70 25.69
C ASP A 117 -0.47 55.49 26.56
N LYS A 118 0.77 55.50 27.03
CA LYS A 118 1.37 54.46 27.85
C LYS A 118 0.75 54.40 29.26
N THR A 119 -0.53 54.03 29.37
CA THR A 119 -1.15 53.74 30.67
C THR A 119 -2.41 52.87 30.51
N MET A 120 -2.24 51.61 30.07
CA MET A 120 -3.28 50.60 30.27
C MET A 120 -2.86 49.67 31.42
N VAL A 121 -3.38 49.96 32.60
CA VAL A 121 -3.40 49.04 33.75
C VAL A 121 -4.43 47.95 33.46
N LEU A 122 -3.99 46.71 33.49
CA LEU A 122 -4.84 45.52 33.30
C LEU A 122 -5.53 45.15 34.63
N ALA A 123 -6.79 44.72 34.52
CA ALA A 123 -7.42 43.85 35.52
C ALA A 123 -7.08 42.39 35.21
#